data_AF-A0A3L7TBV1-F1
#
_entry.id   AF-A0A3L7TBV1-F1
#
_cell.length_a   1.000
_cell.length_b   1.000
_cell.length_c   1.000
_cell.angle_alpha   90.00
_cell.angle_beta   90.00
_cell.angle_gamma   90.00
#
_symmetry.space_group_name_H-M   'P 1'
#
loop_
_entity.id
_entity.type
_entity.pdbx_description
1 polymer ?
#
loop_
_entity_poly.entity_id
_entity_poly.type
_entity_poly.pdbx_seq_one_letter_code
_entity_poly.pdbx_strand_id
1 'polypeptide(L)'
;MIARMILMTLRIASACAALSLLSGCQHPTRAQYDADWGWNVYGTLTPTIRGVDPEISVEMVDLYADTGTVVVLSGTVSDVCKTMGCWLEIEGDSRAQILVMNKDHAFFVPRNCLGRRVHAVGQIVVQEQSVEMLKHLAMDAHASQAEIDAITQPMTRAVFIADAIILPSGGLEKLVAPLPAETEIAPMPDTSMTPTPAEAPVEVPVEAPVETPPTAPTEPAATEPLPERGAQH
;
A
#
# COMPACT_ATOMS: atom_id res chain seq x y z
N MET A 1 10.86 60.46 51.43
CA MET A 1 10.59 59.02 51.24
C MET A 1 10.34 58.66 49.79
N ILE A 2 9.45 59.36 49.07
CA ILE A 2 9.02 59.07 47.66
C ILE A 2 10.17 58.68 46.71
N ALA A 3 11.29 59.41 46.69
CA ALA A 3 12.41 59.17 45.77
C ALA A 3 13.07 57.77 45.88
N ARG A 4 12.91 57.04 47.00
CA ARG A 4 13.43 55.66 47.14
C ARG A 4 12.55 54.58 46.51
N MET A 5 11.26 54.84 46.24
CA MET A 5 10.38 53.86 45.60
C MET A 5 10.62 53.75 44.08
N ILE A 6 10.89 54.88 43.41
CA ILE A 6 11.03 54.94 41.94
C ILE A 6 12.27 54.16 41.45
N LEU A 7 13.35 54.12 42.23
CA LEU A 7 14.57 53.41 41.86
C LEU A 7 14.49 51.89 42.03
N MET A 8 13.45 51.38 42.72
CA MET A 8 13.31 49.96 43.04
C MET A 8 12.47 49.19 42.01
N THR A 9 11.46 49.84 41.41
CA THR A 9 10.66 49.24 40.33
C THR A 9 11.48 49.04 39.04
N LEU A 10 12.37 49.97 38.72
CA LEU A 10 13.16 49.94 37.47
C LEU A 10 14.15 48.75 37.40
N ARG A 11 14.53 48.15 38.53
CA ARG A 11 15.38 46.93 38.54
C ARG A 11 14.59 45.62 38.39
N ILE A 12 13.29 45.62 38.66
CA ILE A 12 12.46 44.41 38.55
C ILE A 12 12.11 44.13 37.08
N ALA A 13 11.79 45.17 36.30
CA ALA A 13 11.49 45.05 34.87
C ALA A 13 12.65 44.43 34.06
N SER A 14 13.90 44.65 34.46
CA SER A 14 15.08 44.13 33.76
C SER A 14 15.35 42.63 34.02
N ALA A 15 14.74 42.03 35.04
CA ALA A 15 14.99 40.62 35.39
C ALA A 15 14.11 39.65 34.60
N CYS A 16 12.84 40.01 34.35
CA CYS A 16 11.88 39.14 33.64
C CYS A 16 12.20 38.97 32.14
N ALA A 17 12.91 39.92 31.52
CA ALA A 17 13.24 39.85 30.09
C ALA A 17 14.31 38.80 29.73
N ALA A 18 15.09 38.32 30.70
CA ALA A 18 16.22 37.41 30.45
C ALA A 18 15.84 35.92 30.46
N LEU A 19 14.67 35.55 30.99
CA LEU A 19 14.29 34.15 31.21
C LEU A 19 13.57 33.50 29.99
N SER A 20 13.12 34.30 29.03
CA SER A 20 12.32 33.86 27.87
C SER A 20 13.12 33.24 26.71
N LEU A 21 14.43 33.07 26.87
CA LEU A 21 15.33 32.53 25.82
C LEU A 21 15.81 31.09 26.11
N LEU A 22 15.18 30.41 27.07
CA LEU A 22 15.38 28.98 27.36
C LEU A 22 14.34 28.07 26.68
N SER A 23 13.80 28.50 25.54
CA SER A 23 13.24 27.58 24.52
C SER A 23 14.38 26.78 23.90
N GLY A 24 14.99 25.89 24.70
CA GLY A 24 16.00 24.95 24.24
C GLY A 24 15.44 24.09 23.11
N CYS A 25 16.28 23.73 22.14
CA CYS A 25 15.86 23.10 20.89
C CYS A 25 15.12 21.78 21.14
N GLN A 26 13.78 21.84 21.19
CA GLN A 26 12.90 20.68 21.14
C GLN A 26 12.98 20.13 19.72
N HIS A 27 13.80 19.09 19.55
CA HIS A 27 13.97 18.45 18.25
C HIS A 27 12.73 17.59 17.98
N PRO A 28 12.12 17.67 16.78
CA PRO A 28 11.00 16.80 16.44
C PRO A 28 11.42 15.32 16.44
N THR A 29 10.45 14.44 16.72
CA THR A 29 10.58 13.01 16.38
C THR A 29 10.65 12.85 14.86
N ARG A 30 10.96 11.64 14.37
CA ARG A 30 10.91 11.35 12.94
C ARG A 30 9.51 11.56 12.36
N ALA A 31 8.44 11.17 13.08
CA ALA A 31 7.07 11.37 12.65
C ALA A 31 6.70 12.86 12.51
N GLN A 32 7.07 13.69 13.50
CA GLN A 32 6.83 15.12 13.42
C GLN A 32 7.62 15.75 12.27
N TYR A 33 8.90 15.39 12.11
CA TYR A 33 9.73 15.87 11.02
C TYR A 33 9.15 15.50 9.64
N ASP A 34 8.72 14.24 9.44
CA ASP A 34 8.15 13.82 8.16
C ASP A 34 6.81 14.50 7.87
N ALA A 35 5.97 14.74 8.89
CA ALA A 35 4.75 15.54 8.74
C ALA A 35 5.05 17.01 8.38
N ASP A 36 6.01 17.65 9.07
CA ASP A 36 6.46 19.02 8.78
C ASP A 36 7.03 19.15 7.36
N TRP A 37 7.61 18.06 6.82
CA TRP A 37 8.17 17.97 5.47
C TRP A 37 7.21 17.37 4.44
N GLY A 38 5.90 17.37 4.73
CA GLY A 38 4.85 17.12 3.74
C GLY A 38 4.60 15.65 3.43
N TRP A 39 4.81 14.74 4.38
CA TRP A 39 4.17 13.42 4.36
C TRP A 39 2.66 13.57 4.67
N ASN A 40 1.85 12.64 4.17
CA ASN A 40 0.41 12.63 4.43
C ASN A 40 0.16 12.17 5.87
N VAL A 41 -0.56 12.99 6.64
CA VAL A 41 -1.00 12.68 8.01
C VAL A 41 -2.47 12.27 7.99
N TYR A 42 -2.75 11.12 8.59
CA TYR A 42 -4.09 10.58 8.81
C TYR A 42 -4.35 10.53 10.32
N GLY A 43 -5.53 10.97 10.77
CA GLY A 43 -5.83 11.11 12.20
C GLY A 43 -5.38 12.46 12.79
N THR A 44 -5.15 12.49 14.11
CA THR A 44 -4.86 13.72 14.87
C THR A 44 -3.42 13.68 15.41
N LEU A 45 -2.48 14.22 14.63
CA LEU A 45 -1.09 14.33 15.07
C LEU A 45 -0.95 15.42 16.15
N THR A 46 -0.83 14.98 17.40
CA THR A 46 -0.32 15.82 18.49
C THR A 46 1.18 16.06 18.26
N PRO A 47 1.72 17.28 18.44
CA PRO A 47 3.15 17.54 18.21
C PRO A 47 4.06 16.68 19.09
N THR A 48 4.96 15.89 18.48
CA THR A 48 5.85 14.96 19.21
C THR A 48 7.31 15.43 19.22
N ILE A 49 7.95 15.29 20.38
CA ILE A 49 9.27 15.83 20.72
C ILE A 49 10.22 14.70 21.12
N ARG A 50 11.39 14.66 20.48
CA ARG A 50 12.46 13.68 20.74
C ARG A 50 12.89 13.72 22.21
N GLY A 51 12.74 12.60 22.90
CA GLY A 51 13.07 12.46 24.32
C GLY A 51 11.93 12.81 25.29
N VAL A 52 10.77 13.22 24.77
CA VAL A 52 9.49 13.19 25.48
C VAL A 52 8.68 12.00 24.98
N ASP A 53 8.50 11.92 23.66
CA ASP A 53 7.83 10.83 22.97
C ASP A 53 8.88 9.81 22.47
N PRO A 54 8.85 8.54 22.92
CA PRO A 54 9.81 7.53 22.48
C PRO A 54 9.62 7.13 21.01
N GLU A 55 10.68 7.22 20.21
CA GLU A 55 10.73 6.63 18.86
C GLU A 55 11.13 5.15 18.95
N ILE A 56 10.25 4.26 18.50
CA ILE A 56 10.41 2.80 18.66
C ILE A 56 10.26 2.05 17.32
N SER A 57 10.82 0.84 17.28
CA SER A 57 10.56 -0.16 16.24
C SER A 57 9.63 -1.27 16.78
N VAL A 58 9.15 -2.15 15.90
CA VAL A 58 8.19 -3.22 16.26
C VAL A 58 8.78 -4.18 17.31
N GLU A 59 10.10 -4.40 17.30
CA GLU A 59 10.83 -5.23 18.25
C GLU A 59 10.77 -4.74 19.71
N MET A 60 10.39 -3.48 19.94
CA MET A 60 10.33 -2.87 21.28
C MET A 60 8.90 -2.70 21.81
N VAL A 61 7.89 -3.17 21.06
CA VAL A 61 6.45 -3.06 21.41
C VAL A 61 6.16 -3.54 22.84
N ASP A 62 6.68 -4.71 23.22
CA ASP A 62 6.41 -5.34 24.52
C ASP A 62 6.95 -4.52 25.71
N LEU A 63 7.88 -3.58 25.49
CA LEU A 63 8.40 -2.67 26.52
C LEU A 63 7.45 -1.51 26.83
N TYR A 64 6.47 -1.26 25.96
CA TYR A 64 5.53 -0.13 26.04
C TYR A 64 4.06 -0.56 26.13
N ALA A 65 3.78 -1.86 25.98
CA ALA A 65 2.44 -2.43 26.12
C ALA A 65 1.82 -2.11 27.50
N ASP A 66 0.56 -1.67 27.49
CA ASP A 66 -0.26 -1.25 28.65
C ASP A 66 0.34 -0.13 29.52
N THR A 67 1.45 0.50 29.12
CA THR A 67 2.09 1.60 29.88
C THR A 67 1.31 2.92 29.80
N GLY A 68 0.38 3.06 28.86
CA GLY A 68 -0.29 4.33 28.53
C GLY A 68 0.63 5.41 27.92
N THR A 69 1.88 5.05 27.61
CA THR A 69 2.85 5.98 27.01
C THR A 69 2.52 6.17 25.53
N VAL A 70 2.42 7.43 25.09
CA VAL A 70 2.37 7.76 23.66
C VAL A 70 3.76 7.58 23.07
N VAL A 71 3.86 6.79 22.00
CA VAL A 71 5.11 6.45 21.33
C VAL A 71 5.00 6.68 19.82
N VAL A 72 6.14 6.84 19.17
CA VAL A 72 6.27 6.94 17.72
C VAL A 72 6.82 5.62 17.17
N LEU A 73 5.91 4.73 16.78
CA LEU A 73 6.26 3.47 16.13
C LEU A 73 6.70 3.70 14.68
N SER A 74 7.75 3.02 14.25
CA SER A 74 8.34 3.12 12.91
C SER A 74 8.51 1.75 12.27
N GLY A 75 8.20 1.64 10.98
CA GLY A 75 8.41 0.40 10.22
C GLY A 75 7.97 0.49 8.76
N THR A 76 7.54 -0.64 8.22
CA THR A 76 7.01 -0.77 6.85
C THR A 76 5.65 -1.46 6.89
N VAL A 77 4.66 -1.01 6.11
CA VAL A 77 3.33 -1.65 6.07
C VAL A 77 3.43 -3.04 5.44
N SER A 78 3.05 -4.09 6.18
CA SER A 78 2.97 -5.48 5.69
C SER A 78 1.61 -5.82 5.10
N ASP A 79 0.51 -5.43 5.75
CA ASP A 79 -0.84 -5.51 5.20
C ASP A 79 -1.72 -4.30 5.57
N VAL A 80 -2.86 -4.13 4.88
CA VAL A 80 -3.85 -3.07 5.13
C VAL A 80 -5.26 -3.58 4.83
N CYS A 81 -6.24 -3.09 5.59
CA CYS A 81 -7.67 -3.28 5.31
C CYS A 81 -8.00 -2.88 3.86
N LYS A 82 -8.24 -3.87 2.98
CA LYS A 82 -8.59 -3.66 1.56
C LYS A 82 -10.04 -3.23 1.37
N THR A 83 -10.89 -3.34 2.40
CA THR A 83 -12.24 -2.77 2.41
C THR A 83 -12.21 -1.24 2.54
N MET A 84 -11.68 -0.72 3.65
CA MET A 84 -11.82 0.69 4.05
C MET A 84 -10.50 1.40 4.45
N GLY A 85 -9.46 0.67 4.85
CA GLY A 85 -8.26 1.26 5.46
C GLY A 85 -8.41 1.64 6.94
N CYS A 86 -9.25 0.93 7.71
CA CYS A 86 -9.46 1.16 9.15
C CYS A 86 -8.37 0.56 10.07
N TRP A 87 -7.59 -0.37 9.54
CA TRP A 87 -6.41 -0.97 10.20
C TRP A 87 -5.31 -1.24 9.16
N LEU A 88 -4.08 -1.36 9.64
CA LEU A 88 -2.92 -1.85 8.89
C LEU A 88 -2.00 -2.67 9.82
N GLU A 89 -1.13 -3.52 9.27
CA GLU A 89 -0.06 -4.15 10.03
C GLU A 89 1.30 -3.53 9.68
N ILE A 90 2.14 -3.27 10.69
CA ILE A 90 3.50 -2.75 10.52
C ILE A 90 4.50 -3.87 10.81
N GLU A 91 5.46 -4.05 9.91
CA GLU A 91 6.62 -4.92 10.05
C GLU A 91 7.88 -4.14 10.41
N GLY A 92 8.66 -4.66 11.36
CA GLY A 92 9.99 -4.19 11.74
C GLY A 92 11.12 -4.92 11.01
N ASP A 93 12.37 -4.47 11.22
CA ASP A 93 13.54 -5.00 10.51
C ASP A 93 13.80 -6.49 10.83
N SER A 94 13.26 -7.03 11.94
CA SER A 94 13.35 -8.44 12.33
C SER A 94 12.31 -9.38 11.70
N ARG A 95 11.40 -8.87 10.86
CA ARG A 95 10.14 -9.53 10.44
C ARG A 95 9.07 -9.64 11.54
N ALA A 96 9.29 -9.05 12.73
CA ALA A 96 8.22 -8.89 13.74
C ALA A 96 7.12 -7.97 13.20
N GLN A 97 5.85 -8.28 13.51
CA GLN A 97 4.68 -7.57 12.99
C GLN A 97 3.71 -7.17 14.13
N ILE A 98 3.06 -6.02 13.99
CA ILE A 98 2.03 -5.51 14.92
C ILE A 98 0.80 -4.98 14.17
N LEU A 99 -0.39 -5.30 14.68
CA LEU A 99 -1.64 -4.68 14.23
C LEU A 99 -1.74 -3.25 14.72
N VAL A 100 -1.95 -2.32 13.79
CA VAL A 100 -2.29 -0.94 14.04
C VAL A 100 -3.76 -0.71 13.71
N MET A 101 -4.55 -0.33 14.71
CA MET A 101 -5.96 0.05 14.55
C MET A 101 -6.09 1.57 14.66
N ASN A 102 -6.87 2.17 13.77
CA ASN A 102 -7.15 3.60 13.83
C ASN A 102 -8.09 3.86 15.03
N LYS A 103 -7.66 4.70 15.97
CA LYS A 103 -8.39 4.99 17.21
C LYS A 103 -9.83 5.44 16.93
N ASP A 104 -10.78 4.81 17.62
CA ASP A 104 -12.23 5.06 17.52
C ASP A 104 -12.80 5.02 16.08
N HIS A 105 -12.12 4.37 15.12
CA HIS A 105 -12.40 4.45 13.68
C HIS A 105 -12.44 5.90 13.13
N ALA A 106 -11.75 6.84 13.78
CA ALA A 106 -11.83 8.28 13.49
C ALA A 106 -11.21 8.71 12.14
N PHE A 107 -10.43 7.83 11.49
CA PHE A 107 -9.79 8.07 10.21
C PHE A 107 -9.54 6.77 9.43
N PHE A 108 -9.12 6.91 8.17
CA PHE A 108 -8.79 5.80 7.27
C PHE A 108 -7.47 6.08 6.53
N VAL A 109 -6.68 5.03 6.28
CA VAL A 109 -5.43 5.11 5.51
C VAL A 109 -5.63 4.67 4.04
N PRO A 110 -4.74 5.06 3.11
CA PRO A 110 -4.80 4.62 1.72
C PRO A 110 -4.59 3.11 1.61
N ARG A 111 -5.52 2.40 0.96
CA ARG A 111 -5.52 0.94 0.80
C ARG A 111 -4.39 0.37 -0.08
N ASN A 112 -3.53 1.24 -0.60
CA ASN A 112 -2.35 0.93 -1.41
C ASN A 112 -1.05 1.41 -0.73
N CYS A 113 -1.04 1.51 0.60
CA CYS A 113 0.16 1.79 1.40
C CYS A 113 1.06 0.56 1.66
N LEU A 114 0.77 -0.61 1.06
CA LEU A 114 1.58 -1.82 1.18
C LEU A 114 3.05 -1.60 0.79
N GLY A 115 3.98 -2.14 1.58
CA GLY A 115 5.42 -2.00 1.36
C GLY A 115 5.96 -0.56 1.55
N ARG A 116 5.14 0.39 2.00
CA ARG A 116 5.56 1.78 2.24
C ARG A 116 6.11 1.91 3.66
N ARG A 117 7.15 2.75 3.82
CA ARG A 117 7.61 3.22 5.13
C ARG A 117 6.48 3.99 5.81
N VAL A 118 6.34 3.82 7.12
CA VAL A 118 5.25 4.39 7.91
C VAL A 118 5.73 4.76 9.30
N HIS A 119 5.16 5.85 9.84
CA HIS A 119 5.25 6.20 11.24
C HIS A 119 3.84 6.26 11.85
N ALA A 120 3.64 5.66 13.00
CA ALA A 120 2.37 5.70 13.74
C ALA A 120 2.60 6.32 15.12
N VAL A 121 1.70 7.22 15.53
CA VAL A 121 1.73 7.89 16.83
C VAL A 121 0.50 7.45 17.62
N GLY A 122 0.69 6.97 18.83
CA GLY A 122 -0.37 6.35 19.62
C GLY A 122 0.16 5.51 20.78
N GLN A 123 -0.65 4.58 21.26
CA GLN A 123 -0.36 3.76 22.45
C GLN A 123 -0.48 2.26 22.13
N ILE A 124 0.16 1.40 22.92
CA ILE A 124 0.10 -0.06 22.76
C ILE A 124 -0.73 -0.65 23.90
N VAL A 125 -1.71 -1.48 23.56
CA VAL A 125 -2.62 -2.14 24.51
C VAL A 125 -2.62 -3.65 24.25
N VAL A 126 -2.56 -4.47 25.30
CA VAL A 126 -2.77 -5.92 25.20
C VAL A 126 -4.26 -6.21 25.36
N GLN A 127 -4.88 -6.75 24.31
CA GLN A 127 -6.31 -7.04 24.32
C GLN A 127 -6.63 -8.38 23.66
N GLU A 128 -7.65 -9.06 24.19
CA GLU A 128 -8.25 -10.22 23.52
C GLU A 128 -9.02 -9.75 22.28
N GLN A 129 -8.88 -10.48 21.18
CA GLN A 129 -9.67 -10.31 19.96
C GLN A 129 -10.58 -11.52 19.80
N SER A 130 -11.88 -11.27 19.67
CA SER A 130 -12.88 -12.33 19.50
C SER A 130 -12.71 -13.04 18.16
N VAL A 131 -13.20 -14.28 18.06
CA VAL A 131 -13.26 -15.04 16.79
C VAL A 131 -13.94 -14.23 15.68
N GLU A 132 -14.99 -13.49 16.01
CA GLU A 132 -15.71 -12.61 15.08
C GLU A 132 -14.84 -11.46 14.58
N MET A 133 -14.14 -10.75 15.47
CA MET A 133 -13.23 -9.66 15.10
C MET A 133 -12.07 -10.17 14.25
N LEU A 134 -11.46 -11.29 14.62
CA LEU A 134 -10.37 -11.92 13.88
C LEU A 134 -10.81 -12.36 12.47
N LYS A 135 -12.01 -12.95 12.34
CA LYS A 135 -12.60 -13.27 11.02
C LYS A 135 -12.90 -12.00 10.21
N HIS A 136 -13.33 -10.90 10.84
CA HIS A 136 -13.54 -9.62 10.15
C HIS A 136 -12.22 -9.02 9.63
N LEU A 137 -11.15 -9.04 10.43
CA LEU A 137 -9.81 -8.63 9.97
C LEU A 137 -9.34 -9.48 8.77
N ALA A 138 -9.53 -10.79 8.83
CA ALA A 138 -9.17 -11.70 7.72
C ALA A 138 -10.01 -11.45 6.46
N MET A 139 -11.31 -11.17 6.59
CA MET A 139 -12.16 -10.75 5.46
C MET A 139 -11.70 -9.41 4.85
N ASP A 140 -11.37 -8.43 5.69
CA ASP A 140 -10.81 -7.14 5.25
C ASP A 140 -9.43 -7.27 4.58
N ALA A 141 -8.66 -8.30 4.95
CA ALA A 141 -7.40 -8.66 4.32
C ALA A 141 -7.59 -9.38 2.97
N HIS A 142 -8.83 -9.70 2.57
CA HIS A 142 -9.16 -10.61 1.46
C HIS A 142 -8.50 -12.00 1.60
N ALA A 143 -8.39 -12.52 2.83
CA ALA A 143 -7.93 -13.89 3.06
C ALA A 143 -8.91 -14.92 2.47
N SER A 144 -8.42 -16.14 2.22
CA SER A 144 -9.27 -17.21 1.70
C SER A 144 -10.29 -17.69 2.75
N GLN A 145 -11.41 -18.24 2.28
CA GLN A 145 -12.43 -18.82 3.17
C GLN A 145 -11.85 -19.90 4.10
N ALA A 146 -10.85 -20.67 3.65
CA ALA A 146 -10.19 -21.68 4.47
C ALA A 146 -9.38 -21.08 5.63
N GLU A 147 -8.71 -19.95 5.41
CA GLU A 147 -7.99 -19.21 6.47
C GLU A 147 -8.98 -18.56 7.44
N ILE A 148 -10.06 -17.96 6.92
CA ILE A 148 -11.14 -17.39 7.73
C ILE A 148 -11.80 -18.48 8.59
N ASP A 149 -12.05 -19.67 8.05
CA ASP A 149 -12.68 -20.78 8.77
C ASP A 149 -11.77 -21.42 9.82
N ALA A 150 -10.45 -21.43 9.60
CA ALA A 150 -9.47 -21.90 10.58
C ALA A 150 -9.45 -21.06 11.88
N ILE A 151 -9.87 -19.79 11.82
CA ILE A 151 -10.03 -18.92 12.99
C ILE A 151 -11.18 -19.48 13.86
N THR A 152 -10.83 -20.21 14.90
CA THR A 152 -11.77 -20.97 15.77
C THR A 152 -11.64 -20.62 17.26
N GLN A 153 -10.64 -19.81 17.64
CA GLN A 153 -10.36 -19.40 19.01
C GLN A 153 -10.06 -17.89 19.06
N PRO A 154 -10.34 -17.20 20.18
CA PRO A 154 -9.92 -15.81 20.36
C PRO A 154 -8.38 -15.73 20.50
N MET A 155 -7.82 -14.55 20.25
CA MET A 155 -6.38 -14.31 20.35
C MET A 155 -6.10 -13.03 21.12
N THR A 156 -5.34 -13.14 22.22
CA THR A 156 -4.79 -11.98 22.93
C THR A 156 -3.47 -11.58 22.29
N ARG A 157 -3.37 -10.34 21.81
CA ARG A 157 -2.13 -9.76 21.28
C ARG A 157 -1.98 -8.30 21.68
N ALA A 158 -0.74 -7.80 21.62
CA ALA A 158 -0.49 -6.36 21.61
C ALA A 158 -1.07 -5.75 20.32
N VAL A 159 -1.78 -4.63 20.46
CA VAL A 159 -2.37 -3.85 19.38
C VAL A 159 -1.96 -2.39 19.56
N PHE A 160 -1.52 -1.75 18.48
CA PHE A 160 -1.25 -0.32 18.47
C PHE A 160 -2.53 0.45 18.18
N ILE A 161 -2.94 1.32 19.10
CA ILE A 161 -4.08 2.21 18.93
C ILE A 161 -3.53 3.57 18.46
N ALA A 162 -3.65 3.84 17.16
CA ALA A 162 -3.07 5.02 16.54
C ALA A 162 -3.96 6.25 16.68
N ASP A 163 -3.44 7.29 17.32
CA ASP A 163 -3.97 8.67 17.26
C ASP A 163 -3.70 9.30 15.88
N ALA A 164 -2.54 8.99 15.28
CA ALA A 164 -2.19 9.41 13.91
C ALA A 164 -1.29 8.39 13.19
N ILE A 165 -1.36 8.38 11.86
CA ILE A 165 -0.49 7.61 10.96
C ILE A 165 0.06 8.54 9.87
N ILE A 166 1.37 8.47 9.62
CA ILE A 166 2.11 9.35 8.71
C ILE A 166 2.75 8.50 7.61
N LEU A 167 2.42 8.80 6.35
CA LEU A 167 2.83 8.04 5.15
C LEU A 167 3.45 8.96 4.08
N PRO A 168 4.49 8.54 3.33
CA PRO A 168 5.15 9.40 2.36
C PRO A 168 4.21 9.77 1.21
N SER A 169 4.20 11.06 0.86
CA SER A 169 3.12 11.68 0.07
C SER A 169 3.03 11.26 -1.38
N GLY A 170 4.12 10.86 -2.02
CA GLY A 170 4.11 10.29 -3.38
C GLY A 170 4.07 8.76 -3.38
N GLY A 171 3.60 8.15 -4.47
CA GLY A 171 3.51 6.70 -4.63
C GLY A 171 2.28 6.07 -3.96
N LEU A 172 1.27 6.88 -3.68
CA LEU A 172 -0.08 6.44 -3.28
C LEU A 172 -1.06 6.59 -4.46
N GLU A 173 -0.55 6.97 -5.62
CA GLU A 173 -1.26 7.09 -6.89
C GLU A 173 -1.30 5.73 -7.58
N LYS A 174 -2.51 5.18 -7.76
CA LYS A 174 -2.84 3.87 -8.35
C LYS A 174 -2.45 2.64 -7.53
N LEU A 175 -3.47 1.92 -7.06
CA LEU A 175 -3.64 0.55 -7.56
C LEU A 175 -3.85 0.64 -9.08
N VAL A 176 -3.00 0.00 -9.87
CA VAL A 176 -3.34 -0.26 -11.27
C VAL A 176 -4.40 -1.34 -11.25
N ALA A 177 -5.66 -0.97 -11.46
CA ALA A 177 -6.67 -1.95 -11.80
C ALA A 177 -6.21 -2.71 -13.05
N PRO A 178 -6.29 -4.05 -13.09
CA PRO A 178 -6.04 -4.83 -14.31
C PRO A 178 -6.77 -4.20 -15.49
N LEU A 179 -6.08 -4.05 -16.62
CA LEU A 179 -6.74 -3.57 -17.82
C LEU A 179 -7.80 -4.61 -18.24
N PRO A 180 -8.98 -4.21 -18.72
CA PRO A 180 -10.12 -5.11 -18.94
C PRO A 180 -9.92 -6.19 -20.05
N ALA A 181 -8.69 -6.38 -20.53
CA ALA A 181 -8.29 -7.47 -21.42
C ALA A 181 -7.87 -8.75 -20.66
N GLU A 182 -7.58 -8.67 -19.35
CA GLU A 182 -7.04 -9.82 -18.58
C GLU A 182 -8.13 -10.72 -17.96
N THR A 183 -9.41 -10.30 -17.99
CA THR A 183 -10.53 -11.06 -17.40
C THR A 183 -11.36 -11.82 -18.45
N GLU A 184 -11.44 -11.33 -19.69
CA GLU A 184 -12.34 -11.92 -20.69
C GLU A 184 -11.82 -11.81 -22.13
N ILE A 185 -10.98 -12.77 -22.52
CA ILE A 185 -10.89 -13.22 -23.92
C ILE A 185 -11.17 -14.73 -23.92
N ALA A 186 -12.46 -15.08 -23.96
CA ALA A 186 -12.84 -16.40 -24.44
C ALA A 186 -12.37 -16.56 -25.89
N PRO A 187 -11.86 -17.73 -26.32
CA PRO A 187 -11.45 -17.93 -27.70
C PRO A 187 -12.66 -17.73 -28.62
N MET A 188 -12.55 -16.79 -29.56
CA MET A 188 -13.64 -16.54 -30.51
C MET A 188 -13.90 -17.79 -31.36
N PRO A 189 -15.17 -18.20 -31.55
CA PRO A 189 -15.48 -19.31 -32.44
C PRO A 189 -15.10 -18.93 -33.88
N ASP A 190 -14.40 -19.84 -34.57
CA ASP A 190 -14.09 -19.67 -36.00
C ASP A 190 -15.39 -19.66 -36.82
N THR A 191 -15.58 -18.62 -37.63
CA THR A 191 -16.78 -18.45 -38.44
C THR A 191 -16.45 -18.08 -39.89
N SER A 192 -16.71 -19.07 -40.76
CA SER A 192 -16.99 -18.94 -42.21
C SER A 192 -15.83 -18.73 -43.21
N MET A 193 -15.41 -19.85 -43.80
CA MET A 193 -15.48 -20.02 -45.27
C MET A 193 -16.93 -19.72 -45.72
N THR A 194 -17.26 -19.08 -46.85
CA THR A 194 -17.14 -19.45 -48.29
C THR A 194 -18.04 -18.42 -49.07
N PRO A 195 -18.20 -18.40 -50.42
CA PRO A 195 -17.42 -18.96 -51.53
C PRO A 195 -17.06 -17.91 -52.63
N THR A 196 -16.42 -18.35 -53.72
CA THR A 196 -16.06 -17.52 -54.90
C THR A 196 -17.05 -17.69 -56.06
N PRO A 197 -17.43 -16.61 -56.78
CA PRO A 197 -18.02 -16.66 -58.13
C PRO A 197 -17.06 -16.16 -59.25
N ALA A 198 -17.29 -16.64 -60.48
CA ALA A 198 -16.71 -16.10 -61.74
C ALA A 198 -17.54 -14.89 -62.25
N GLU A 199 -17.25 -14.16 -63.35
CA GLU A 199 -16.68 -14.56 -64.65
C GLU A 199 -15.98 -13.39 -65.41
N ALA A 200 -15.56 -13.64 -66.66
CA ALA A 200 -14.67 -12.84 -67.53
C ALA A 200 -15.42 -11.73 -68.36
N PRO A 201 -14.85 -11.06 -69.40
CA PRO A 201 -13.46 -10.99 -69.95
C PRO A 201 -12.86 -9.55 -69.81
N VAL A 202 -11.99 -8.92 -70.60
CA VAL A 202 -11.37 -9.00 -71.98
C VAL A 202 -10.01 -8.21 -71.93
N GLU A 203 -9.10 -8.02 -72.92
CA GLU A 203 -8.96 -8.28 -74.38
C GLU A 203 -7.57 -8.91 -74.73
N VAL A 204 -7.30 -9.15 -76.04
CA VAL A 204 -6.15 -9.82 -76.71
C VAL A 204 -6.06 -9.23 -78.15
N PRO A 205 -4.96 -9.23 -78.97
CA PRO A 205 -3.61 -9.85 -78.90
C PRO A 205 -2.40 -8.89 -79.21
N VAL A 206 -1.17 -9.41 -79.38
CA VAL A 206 -0.43 -9.48 -80.68
C VAL A 206 0.84 -10.39 -80.58
N GLU A 207 0.90 -11.39 -81.47
CA GLU A 207 2.01 -12.19 -82.05
C GLU A 207 3.39 -12.41 -81.36
N ALA A 208 3.64 -13.66 -80.90
CA ALA A 208 4.49 -14.73 -81.49
C ALA A 208 5.96 -14.47 -81.99
N PRO A 209 6.83 -15.51 -82.23
CA PRO A 209 6.80 -16.95 -81.88
C PRO A 209 8.12 -17.61 -81.33
N VAL A 210 7.96 -18.74 -80.60
CA VAL A 210 8.71 -20.04 -80.66
C VAL A 210 10.26 -20.12 -80.59
N GLU A 211 10.80 -20.84 -79.57
CA GLU A 211 11.51 -22.15 -79.67
C GLU A 211 11.62 -22.85 -78.28
N THR A 212 12.02 -24.13 -78.20
CA THR A 212 11.84 -25.01 -76.99
C THR A 212 13.11 -25.86 -76.61
N PRO A 213 13.11 -26.97 -75.81
CA PRO A 213 13.94 -27.08 -74.60
C PRO A 213 14.95 -28.28 -74.58
N PRO A 214 15.64 -28.56 -73.44
CA PRO A 214 15.18 -29.63 -72.50
C PRO A 214 15.39 -29.29 -70.99
N THR A 215 14.63 -29.80 -69.98
CA THR A 215 14.57 -31.17 -69.35
C THR A 215 15.93 -31.67 -68.79
N ALA A 216 16.11 -32.29 -67.59
CA ALA A 216 15.24 -32.83 -66.50
C ALA A 216 16.12 -33.12 -65.21
N PRO A 217 15.75 -33.91 -64.15
CA PRO A 217 14.46 -34.24 -63.48
C PRO A 217 14.51 -34.34 -61.89
N THR A 218 13.41 -34.77 -61.23
CA THR A 218 13.30 -35.60 -59.97
C THR A 218 13.82 -35.03 -58.61
N GLU A 219 13.00 -34.68 -57.57
CA GLU A 219 12.13 -35.48 -56.62
C GLU A 219 12.86 -36.11 -55.39
N PRO A 220 12.19 -36.51 -54.26
CA PRO A 220 10.98 -35.99 -53.56
C PRO A 220 11.04 -36.11 -51.98
N ALA A 221 9.87 -36.27 -51.31
CA ALA A 221 9.54 -36.57 -49.88
C ALA A 221 9.46 -35.36 -48.91
N ALA A 222 8.36 -35.07 -48.19
CA ALA A 222 7.39 -35.86 -47.37
C ALA A 222 7.91 -36.13 -45.92
N THR A 223 7.12 -36.10 -44.83
CA THR A 223 5.68 -36.44 -44.65
C THR A 223 5.00 -35.61 -43.51
N GLU A 224 3.66 -35.66 -43.44
CA GLU A 224 2.71 -35.08 -42.45
C GLU A 224 2.64 -35.89 -41.11
N PRO A 225 1.62 -35.79 -40.17
CA PRO A 225 0.43 -34.90 -40.07
C PRO A 225 0.05 -34.37 -38.64
N LEU A 226 -1.12 -33.68 -38.60
CA LEU A 226 -2.01 -33.31 -37.47
C LEU A 226 -2.61 -34.56 -36.72
N PRO A 227 -3.53 -34.50 -35.67
CA PRO A 227 -4.64 -33.55 -35.49
C PRO A 227 -5.13 -33.13 -34.06
N GLU A 228 -5.71 -31.92 -34.02
CA GLU A 228 -6.98 -31.43 -33.42
C GLU A 228 -7.70 -32.02 -32.16
N ARG A 229 -8.51 -31.09 -31.58
CA ARG A 229 -9.73 -31.20 -30.72
C ARG A 229 -9.50 -31.11 -29.21
N GLY A 230 -10.35 -30.40 -28.45
CA GLY A 230 -11.48 -29.54 -28.87
C GLY A 230 -12.44 -29.22 -27.71
N ALA A 231 -13.01 -28.02 -27.67
CA ALA A 231 -13.93 -27.60 -26.60
C ALA A 231 -14.96 -26.56 -27.09
N GLN A 232 -16.24 -26.78 -26.76
CA GLN A 232 -17.30 -25.78 -26.74
C GLN A 232 -18.35 -26.16 -25.69
N HIS A 233 -18.88 -25.13 -25.02
CA HIS A 233 -20.16 -25.01 -24.30
C HIS A 233 -20.72 -26.22 -23.53
#